data_AF-G7VYD9-F1
#
_entry.id   AF-G7VYD9-F1
#
_cell.length_a   1.000
_cell.length_b   1.000
_cell.length_c   1.000
_cell.angle_alpha   90.00
_cell.angle_beta   90.00
_cell.angle_gamma   90.00
#
_symmetry.space_group_name_H-M   'P 1'
#
loop_
_entity.id
_entity.type
_entity.pdbx_description
1 polymer ?
#
loop_
_entity_poly.entity_id
_entity_poly.type
_entity_poly.pdbx_seq_one_letter_code
_entity_poly.pdbx_strand_id
1 'polypeptide(L)'
;MTFFHFLKGFSKSFAVESVKDLYRMSKSEEPHSSTLSKPSSAKPGKSEGPSSSQKPSKPNEKPTGTKGTGQAKYSTNNLPKDPKELINNGWKDTTPEGMMKNTSSREYIDPATGMKIRFDPEKPGANGFEGKDHYHIHNPNSTGKNDYYLDVSGNPVAKGSKASHIIP
;
A
#
# COMPACT_ATOMS: atom_id res chain seq x y z
N MET A 1 0.56 -10.18 69.54
CA MET A 1 1.62 -9.14 69.47
C MET A 1 2.97 -9.80 69.68
N THR A 2 3.81 -9.90 68.65
CA THR A 2 5.25 -10.15 68.81
C THR A 2 5.99 -9.37 67.73
N PHE A 3 6.97 -8.58 68.16
CA PHE A 3 7.69 -7.56 67.39
C PHE A 3 8.99 -8.11 66.78
N PHE A 4 9.46 -7.38 65.77
CA PHE A 4 10.59 -7.55 64.83
C PHE A 4 12.01 -7.84 65.38
N HIS A 5 12.83 -8.45 64.51
CA HIS A 5 14.25 -8.17 64.19
C HIS A 5 14.57 -8.90 62.85
N PHE A 6 14.88 -8.32 61.68
CA PHE A 6 15.84 -7.33 61.14
C PHE A 6 17.18 -7.92 60.61
N LEU A 7 17.55 -7.47 59.39
CA LEU A 7 18.76 -7.67 58.56
C LEU A 7 18.90 -9.02 57.82
N LYS A 8 19.41 -9.14 56.59
CA LYS A 8 20.31 -8.33 55.73
C LYS A 8 20.34 -8.97 54.32
N GLY A 9 20.65 -8.23 53.25
CA GLY A 9 21.14 -8.82 51.99
C GLY A 9 20.59 -8.17 50.72
N PHE A 10 21.02 -6.95 50.39
CA PHE A 10 22.16 -6.63 49.50
C PHE A 10 21.81 -6.68 48.00
N SER A 11 21.76 -5.48 47.45
CA SER A 11 21.54 -5.08 46.06
C SER A 11 22.54 -5.72 45.10
N LYS A 12 22.05 -6.19 43.93
CA LYS A 12 22.91 -6.40 42.75
C LYS A 12 22.52 -5.42 41.66
N SER A 13 23.48 -4.56 41.40
CA SER A 13 23.54 -3.49 40.41
C SER A 13 23.28 -3.99 39.00
N PHE A 14 22.43 -3.27 38.26
CA PHE A 14 22.40 -3.28 36.80
C PHE A 14 23.51 -2.32 36.32
N ALA A 15 24.56 -2.87 35.73
CA ALA A 15 25.55 -2.09 34.99
C ALA A 15 25.02 -1.84 33.57
N VAL A 16 25.04 -0.57 33.20
CA VAL A 16 24.71 -0.02 31.87
C VAL A 16 26.04 0.23 31.18
N GLU A 17 26.25 -0.36 30.00
CA GLU A 17 27.40 -0.11 29.12
C GLU A 17 26.97 -0.55 27.71
N SER A 18 27.28 0.09 26.60
CA SER A 18 27.68 1.45 26.26
C SER A 18 27.49 1.50 24.74
N VAL A 19 26.63 2.39 24.27
CA VAL A 19 26.51 2.75 22.85
C VAL A 19 27.81 3.42 22.40
N LYS A 20 28.53 2.90 21.38
CA LYS A 20 29.30 3.71 20.37
C LYS A 20 30.22 3.00 19.35
N ASP A 21 30.38 1.68 19.27
CA ASP A 21 31.43 1.09 18.40
C ASP A 21 30.95 0.36 17.13
N LEU A 22 30.15 1.00 16.27
CA LEU A 22 29.94 0.48 14.90
C LEU A 22 29.70 1.57 13.83
N TYR A 23 30.27 2.75 14.04
CA TYR A 23 30.34 3.81 13.02
C TYR A 23 31.80 4.19 12.73
N ARG A 24 32.58 3.22 12.25
CA ARG A 24 33.93 3.50 11.75
C ARG A 24 34.42 2.37 10.85
N MET A 25 33.98 2.33 9.60
CA MET A 25 34.82 1.78 8.54
C MET A 25 34.42 2.35 7.17
N SER A 26 35.34 3.16 6.63
CA SER A 26 35.59 3.36 5.20
C SER A 26 34.67 4.30 4.39
N LYS A 27 34.86 5.60 4.61
CA LYS A 27 34.94 6.58 3.51
C LYS A 27 36.24 6.35 2.74
N SER A 28 36.15 6.27 1.41
CA SER A 28 37.25 6.58 0.50
C SER A 28 36.72 7.50 -0.59
N GLU A 29 37.30 8.69 -0.65
CA GLU A 29 37.09 9.80 -1.57
C GLU A 29 37.84 9.54 -2.92
N GLU A 30 37.17 9.71 -4.06
CA GLU A 30 37.42 10.78 -5.09
C GLU A 30 38.35 10.29 -6.25
N PRO A 31 38.59 11.05 -7.36
CA PRO A 31 37.70 11.15 -8.52
C PRO A 31 38.45 10.97 -9.87
N HIS A 32 37.78 10.59 -10.97
CA HIS A 32 38.30 10.86 -12.32
C HIS A 32 37.20 11.30 -13.29
N SER A 33 37.28 12.57 -13.64
CA SER A 33 36.64 13.23 -14.77
C SER A 33 37.16 12.66 -16.09
N SER A 34 36.31 12.55 -17.12
CA SER A 34 36.58 13.03 -18.49
C SER A 34 35.33 12.94 -19.37
N THR A 35 34.93 14.10 -19.88
CA THR A 35 33.87 14.37 -20.86
C THR A 35 34.43 14.32 -22.30
N LEU A 36 33.53 14.43 -23.30
CA LEU A 36 33.69 14.53 -24.79
C LEU A 36 33.68 13.17 -25.54
N SER A 37 32.97 12.92 -26.66
CA SER A 37 32.22 13.75 -27.63
C SER A 37 31.19 12.91 -28.41
N LYS A 38 30.11 13.56 -28.86
CA LYS A 38 29.12 13.17 -29.90
C LYS A 38 29.76 13.27 -31.33
N PRO A 39 29.02 13.14 -32.46
CA PRO A 39 27.97 12.20 -32.95
C PRO A 39 28.40 11.53 -34.29
N SER A 40 27.52 10.72 -34.94
CA SER A 40 27.14 10.87 -36.37
C SER A 40 26.69 9.55 -37.05
N SER A 41 25.47 9.58 -37.60
CA SER A 41 24.99 9.00 -38.88
C SER A 41 25.04 7.47 -39.11
N ALA A 42 24.16 6.80 -39.87
CA ALA A 42 22.83 7.03 -40.42
C ALA A 42 22.37 5.74 -41.13
N LYS A 43 21.19 5.20 -40.76
CA LYS A 43 20.10 4.69 -41.65
C LYS A 43 20.36 3.45 -42.58
N PRO A 44 19.34 2.93 -43.31
CA PRO A 44 18.17 2.11 -42.92
C PRO A 44 18.21 0.66 -43.48
N GLY A 45 17.47 -0.26 -42.85
CA GLY A 45 17.15 -1.58 -43.42
C GLY A 45 15.64 -1.84 -43.35
N LYS A 46 15.05 -2.13 -44.50
CA LYS A 46 13.63 -2.21 -44.85
C LYS A 46 13.28 -3.65 -45.22
N SER A 47 12.15 -4.19 -44.72
CA SER A 47 11.23 -5.14 -45.40
C SER A 47 10.15 -5.62 -44.39
N GLU A 48 8.87 -5.23 -44.54
CA GLU A 48 7.78 -5.92 -45.27
C GLU A 48 7.36 -7.23 -44.55
N GLY A 49 6.30 -7.30 -43.72
CA GLY A 49 4.85 -7.39 -44.05
C GLY A 49 4.35 -8.85 -43.88
N PRO A 50 3.04 -9.20 -43.65
CA PRO A 50 1.82 -8.38 -43.74
C PRO A 50 0.79 -8.51 -42.59
N SER A 51 -0.08 -7.51 -42.52
CA SER A 51 -1.54 -7.51 -42.33
C SER A 51 -2.26 -8.76 -41.76
N SER A 52 -3.01 -8.57 -40.66
CA SER A 52 -4.41 -9.02 -40.61
C SER A 52 -5.33 -7.99 -39.93
N SER A 53 -6.04 -7.29 -40.79
CA SER A 53 -7.46 -6.91 -40.75
C SER A 53 -8.20 -6.88 -39.41
N GLN A 54 -8.66 -5.66 -39.14
CA GLN A 54 -9.88 -5.28 -38.44
C GLN A 54 -11.11 -6.16 -38.78
N LYS A 55 -11.98 -6.42 -37.80
CA LYS A 55 -13.44 -6.21 -37.98
C LYS A 55 -14.17 -6.05 -36.63
N PRO A 56 -15.25 -5.24 -36.56
CA PRO A 56 -15.76 -4.63 -35.34
C PRO A 56 -17.09 -5.25 -34.85
N SER A 57 -17.70 -4.57 -33.86
CA SER A 57 -19.06 -4.69 -33.29
C SER A 57 -19.04 -5.41 -31.92
N LYS A 58 -19.56 -4.86 -30.82
CA LYS A 58 -20.77 -4.04 -30.65
C LYS A 58 -20.69 -3.27 -29.31
N PRO A 59 -21.26 -2.05 -29.21
CA PRO A 59 -21.38 -1.35 -27.95
C PRO A 59 -22.51 -2.01 -27.16
N ASN A 60 -22.27 -2.42 -25.91
CA ASN A 60 -23.38 -2.53 -24.99
C ASN A 60 -22.96 -2.47 -23.53
N GLU A 61 -23.60 -1.52 -22.86
CA GLU A 61 -24.06 -1.57 -21.48
C GLU A 61 -22.99 -1.52 -20.40
N LYS A 62 -22.80 -0.30 -19.91
CA LYS A 62 -22.52 0.01 -18.51
C LYS A 62 -23.36 -0.91 -17.60
N PRO A 63 -22.79 -1.89 -16.90
CA PRO A 63 -23.49 -2.51 -15.80
C PRO A 63 -23.44 -1.50 -14.66
N THR A 64 -24.56 -0.80 -14.47
CA THR A 64 -24.88 -0.13 -13.21
C THR A 64 -24.62 -1.10 -12.06
N GLY A 65 -23.84 -0.63 -11.09
CA GLY A 65 -23.34 -1.41 -9.95
C GLY A 65 -24.37 -2.37 -9.38
N THR A 66 -23.92 -3.60 -9.14
CA THR A 66 -24.66 -4.66 -8.49
C THR A 66 -25.30 -4.11 -7.22
N LYS A 67 -26.62 -4.00 -7.24
CA LYS A 67 -27.45 -3.44 -6.18
C LYS A 67 -27.49 -4.40 -5.01
N GLY A 68 -26.51 -4.28 -4.11
CA GLY A 68 -26.66 -4.69 -2.73
C GLY A 68 -27.79 -3.89 -2.09
N THR A 69 -28.85 -4.56 -1.65
CA THR A 69 -30.05 -3.95 -1.04
C THR A 69 -29.86 -3.49 0.42
N GLY A 70 -28.62 -3.48 0.92
CA GLY A 70 -28.27 -2.88 2.21
C GLY A 70 -27.75 -1.45 2.02
N GLN A 71 -28.23 -0.50 2.82
CA GLN A 71 -27.65 0.84 2.88
C GLN A 71 -26.18 0.70 3.34
N ALA A 72 -25.23 0.98 2.43
CA ALA A 72 -23.82 0.92 2.73
C ALA A 72 -23.43 2.08 3.65
N LYS A 73 -22.98 1.78 4.87
CA LYS A 73 -22.55 2.80 5.84
C LYS A 73 -21.29 3.54 5.41
N TYR A 74 -20.41 2.84 4.70
CA TYR A 74 -19.12 3.36 4.25
C TYR A 74 -19.08 3.42 2.72
N SER A 75 -18.38 4.42 2.21
CA SER A 75 -18.21 4.71 0.78
C SER A 75 -16.78 5.18 0.53
N THR A 76 -16.42 5.46 -0.73
CA THR A 76 -15.06 5.85 -1.11
C THR A 76 -14.51 7.09 -0.40
N ASN A 77 -15.39 7.95 0.08
CA ASN A 77 -15.10 9.20 0.78
C ASN A 77 -15.47 9.19 2.27
N ASN A 78 -15.89 8.05 2.80
CA ASN A 78 -16.29 7.90 4.20
C ASN A 78 -15.81 6.52 4.67
N LEU A 79 -14.51 6.39 4.91
CA LEU A 79 -13.90 5.21 5.51
C LEU A 79 -13.43 5.56 6.93
N PRO A 80 -13.54 4.64 7.89
CA PRO A 80 -13.16 4.91 9.27
C PRO A 80 -11.64 4.96 9.41
N LYS A 81 -11.14 5.75 10.36
CA LYS A 81 -9.70 5.78 10.66
C LYS A 81 -9.21 4.46 11.25
N ASP A 82 -9.98 3.84 12.15
CA ASP A 82 -9.69 2.50 12.66
C ASP A 82 -10.35 1.44 11.76
N PRO A 83 -9.58 0.58 11.06
CA PRO A 83 -10.14 -0.48 10.23
C PRO A 83 -10.95 -1.51 11.01
N LYS A 84 -10.79 -1.61 12.34
CA LYS A 84 -11.64 -2.50 13.16
C LYS A 84 -13.11 -2.09 13.14
N GLU A 85 -13.40 -0.82 12.89
CA GLU A 85 -14.79 -0.37 12.72
C GLU A 85 -15.46 -1.06 11.54
N LEU A 86 -14.73 -1.39 10.47
CA LEU A 86 -15.30 -2.12 9.34
C LEU A 86 -15.84 -3.48 9.80
N ILE A 87 -15.06 -4.22 10.58
CA ILE A 87 -15.45 -5.52 11.15
C ILE A 87 -16.64 -5.36 12.09
N ASN A 88 -16.62 -4.36 12.97
CA ASN A 88 -17.73 -4.06 13.87
C ASN A 88 -19.03 -3.72 13.12
N ASN A 89 -18.93 -3.24 11.88
CA ASN A 89 -20.06 -2.95 10.99
C ASN A 89 -20.34 -4.07 9.98
N GLY A 90 -19.83 -5.28 10.23
CA GLY A 90 -20.18 -6.48 9.47
C GLY A 90 -19.35 -6.74 8.21
N TRP A 91 -18.28 -5.98 7.98
CA TRP A 91 -17.32 -6.31 6.94
C TRP A 91 -16.54 -7.58 7.31
N LYS A 92 -16.05 -8.27 6.29
CA LYS A 92 -15.25 -9.50 6.47
C LYS A 92 -13.79 -9.20 6.20
N ASP A 93 -12.91 -9.64 7.09
CA ASP A 93 -11.47 -9.72 6.83
C ASP A 93 -11.22 -10.85 5.83
N THR A 94 -10.67 -10.51 4.67
CA THR A 94 -10.30 -11.43 3.61
C THR A 94 -8.80 -11.40 3.34
N THR A 95 -8.00 -10.91 4.30
CA THR A 95 -6.56 -10.81 4.15
C THR A 95 -5.96 -12.19 3.88
N PRO A 96 -5.24 -12.38 2.76
CA PRO A 96 -4.56 -13.64 2.49
C PRO A 96 -3.49 -13.94 3.55
N GLU A 97 -3.33 -15.21 3.94
CA GLU A 97 -2.36 -15.62 4.97
C GLU A 97 -0.93 -15.17 4.63
N GLY A 98 -0.55 -15.22 3.35
CA GLY A 98 0.74 -14.73 2.86
C GLY A 98 0.92 -13.22 3.07
N MET A 99 -0.14 -12.41 2.95
CA MET A 99 -0.07 -10.98 3.25
C MET A 99 0.06 -10.77 4.76
N MET A 100 -0.72 -11.47 5.57
CA MET A 100 -0.70 -11.33 7.03
C MET A 100 0.68 -11.58 7.65
N LYS A 101 1.46 -12.50 7.08
CA LYS A 101 2.81 -12.84 7.55
C LYS A 101 3.90 -11.86 7.09
N ASN A 102 3.70 -11.21 5.94
CA ASN A 102 4.74 -10.40 5.30
C ASN A 102 4.52 -8.90 5.46
N THR A 103 3.29 -8.46 5.74
CA THR A 103 2.94 -7.05 5.89
C THR A 103 1.92 -6.84 7.00
N SER A 104 1.85 -5.59 7.48
CA SER A 104 0.80 -5.14 8.40
C SER A 104 -0.51 -4.76 7.69
N SER A 105 -0.54 -4.90 6.36
CA SER A 105 -1.71 -4.59 5.54
C SER A 105 -2.86 -5.57 5.79
N ARG A 106 -4.09 -5.10 5.58
CA ARG A 106 -5.31 -5.91 5.71
C ARG A 106 -6.24 -5.68 4.55
N GLU A 107 -6.95 -6.71 4.11
CA GLU A 107 -7.98 -6.62 3.08
C GLU A 107 -9.35 -6.93 3.68
N TYR A 108 -10.34 -6.11 3.33
CA TYR A 108 -11.71 -6.24 3.80
C TYR A 108 -12.70 -6.22 2.63
N ILE A 109 -13.79 -6.96 2.78
CA ILE A 109 -14.92 -6.91 1.86
C ILE A 109 -16.19 -6.56 2.61
N ASP A 110 -16.94 -5.61 2.06
CA ASP A 110 -18.32 -5.36 2.44
C ASP A 110 -19.22 -6.43 1.82
N PRO A 111 -19.84 -7.33 2.61
CA PRO A 111 -20.74 -8.34 2.05
C PRO A 111 -22.02 -7.72 1.47
N ALA A 112 -22.41 -6.51 1.86
CA ALA A 112 -23.61 -5.86 1.36
C ALA A 112 -23.41 -5.33 -0.07
N THR A 113 -22.29 -4.64 -0.33
CA THR A 113 -22.01 -4.00 -1.62
C THR A 113 -21.04 -4.77 -2.51
N GLY A 114 -20.27 -5.70 -1.95
CA GLY A 114 -19.13 -6.32 -2.61
C GLY A 114 -17.91 -5.41 -2.72
N MET A 115 -17.91 -4.24 -2.07
CA MET A 115 -16.77 -3.32 -2.05
C MET A 115 -15.58 -3.98 -1.37
N LYS A 116 -14.45 -4.05 -2.07
CA LYS A 116 -13.18 -4.57 -1.55
C LYS A 116 -12.22 -3.41 -1.30
N ILE A 117 -11.64 -3.38 -0.11
CA ILE A 117 -10.64 -2.38 0.26
C ILE A 117 -9.43 -3.05 0.87
N ARG A 118 -8.30 -2.36 0.78
CA ARG A 118 -7.07 -2.68 1.47
C ARG A 118 -6.72 -1.52 2.39
N PHE A 119 -6.44 -1.82 3.65
CA PHE A 119 -5.86 -0.90 4.61
C PHE A 119 -4.34 -1.11 4.68
N ASP A 120 -3.59 -0.04 4.51
CA ASP A 120 -2.15 0.00 4.69
C ASP A 120 -1.85 0.92 5.89
N PRO A 121 -1.40 0.35 7.03
CA PRO A 121 -1.04 1.15 8.18
C PRO A 121 0.24 1.96 7.93
N GLU A 122 0.38 3.05 8.67
CA GLU A 122 1.57 3.87 8.64
C GLU A 122 2.83 3.07 8.97
N LYS A 123 3.92 3.44 8.31
CA LYS A 123 5.26 2.95 8.61
C LYS A 123 6.03 4.07 9.33
N PRO A 124 6.39 3.90 10.61
CA PRO A 124 7.12 4.91 11.35
C PRO A 124 8.40 5.34 10.62
N GLY A 125 8.57 6.65 10.43
CA GLY A 125 9.72 7.24 9.74
C GLY A 125 9.65 7.23 8.21
N ALA A 126 8.58 6.70 7.60
CA ALA A 126 8.37 6.80 6.16
C ALA A 126 7.81 8.18 5.76
N ASN A 127 8.18 8.65 4.57
CA ASN A 127 7.68 9.90 4.01
C ASN A 127 6.44 9.66 3.14
N GLY A 128 5.64 10.70 2.93
CA GLY A 128 4.49 10.65 2.01
C GLY A 128 3.32 9.82 2.56
N PHE A 129 2.62 9.10 1.67
CA PHE A 129 1.46 8.28 2.04
C PHE A 129 1.86 7.07 2.88
N GLU A 130 3.07 6.52 2.71
CA GLU A 130 3.53 5.40 3.53
C GLU A 130 3.73 5.75 5.01
N GLY A 131 3.90 7.04 5.33
CA GLY A 131 3.97 7.54 6.69
C GLY A 131 2.60 7.83 7.31
N LYS A 132 1.51 7.43 6.67
CA LYS A 132 0.14 7.64 7.15
C LYS A 132 -0.70 6.40 6.91
N ASP A 133 -1.63 6.13 7.81
CA ASP A 133 -2.70 5.18 7.56
C ASP A 133 -3.49 5.61 6.33
N HIS A 134 -3.69 4.68 5.40
CA HIS A 134 -4.49 4.95 4.20
C HIS A 134 -5.16 3.68 3.68
N TYR A 135 -6.19 3.91 2.87
CA TYR A 135 -6.90 2.86 2.18
C TYR A 135 -6.65 2.89 0.68
N HIS A 136 -6.77 1.73 0.07
CA HIS A 136 -6.97 1.54 -1.35
C HIS A 136 -8.31 0.84 -1.57
N ILE A 137 -9.10 1.33 -2.53
CA ILE A 137 -10.40 0.73 -2.86
C ILE A 137 -10.26 0.06 -4.21
N HIS A 138 -10.53 -1.24 -4.28
CA HIS A 138 -10.42 -1.97 -5.54
C HIS A 138 -11.51 -1.54 -6.51
N ASN A 139 -11.12 -1.30 -7.76
CA ASN A 139 -12.10 -1.16 -8.84
C ASN A 139 -12.63 -2.56 -9.21
N PRO A 140 -13.91 -2.87 -8.98
CA PRO A 140 -14.47 -4.19 -9.34
C PRO A 140 -14.45 -4.45 -10.85
N ASN A 141 -14.35 -3.39 -11.65
CA ASN A 141 -14.28 -3.45 -13.11
C ASN A 141 -12.86 -3.26 -13.65
N SER A 142 -11.83 -3.38 -12.80
CA SER A 142 -10.44 -3.23 -13.18
C SER A 142 -10.07 -4.18 -14.33
N THR A 143 -9.56 -3.64 -15.43
CA THR A 143 -9.01 -4.38 -16.56
C THR A 143 -7.50 -4.53 -16.50
N GLY A 144 -6.82 -3.73 -15.67
CA GLY A 144 -5.38 -3.80 -15.51
C GLY A 144 -4.84 -2.85 -14.44
N LYS A 145 -3.58 -2.42 -14.62
CA LYS A 145 -2.91 -1.56 -13.64
C LYS A 145 -3.34 -0.09 -13.72
N ASN A 146 -3.93 0.34 -14.84
CA ASN A 146 -4.26 1.74 -15.10
C ASN A 146 -5.60 2.17 -14.48
N ASP A 147 -6.40 1.21 -14.04
CA ASP A 147 -7.74 1.35 -13.51
C ASP A 147 -7.94 0.45 -12.28
N TYR A 148 -6.86 0.09 -11.59
CA TYR A 148 -6.85 -0.94 -10.55
C TYR A 148 -7.62 -0.54 -9.29
N TYR A 149 -7.58 0.75 -8.95
CA TYR A 149 -8.21 1.30 -7.75
C TYR A 149 -9.25 2.35 -8.09
N LEU A 150 -10.05 2.73 -7.10
CA LEU A 150 -10.93 3.89 -7.14
C LEU A 150 -10.32 5.03 -6.32
N ASP A 151 -10.51 6.27 -6.79
CA ASP A 151 -10.24 7.46 -6.00
C ASP A 151 -11.39 7.78 -5.02
N VAL A 152 -11.25 8.86 -4.25
CA VAL A 152 -12.23 9.31 -3.25
C VAL A 152 -13.62 9.57 -3.86
N SER A 153 -13.69 9.93 -5.14
CA SER A 153 -14.92 10.20 -5.88
C SER A 153 -15.48 8.95 -6.59
N GLY A 154 -14.79 7.81 -6.49
CA GLY A 154 -15.16 6.57 -7.15
C GLY A 154 -14.70 6.46 -8.61
N ASN A 155 -13.78 7.31 -9.08
CA ASN A 155 -13.24 7.19 -10.44
C ASN A 155 -12.13 6.14 -10.48
N PRO A 156 -12.04 5.33 -11.55
CA PRO A 156 -10.92 4.42 -11.75
C PRO A 156 -9.59 5.18 -11.87
N VAL A 157 -8.59 4.72 -11.14
CA VAL A 157 -7.24 5.28 -11.14
C VAL A 157 -6.19 4.19 -11.16
N ALA A 158 -5.02 4.55 -11.68
CA ALA A 158 -3.90 3.63 -11.78
C ALA A 158 -3.36 3.22 -10.40
N LYS A 159 -2.86 1.99 -10.32
CA LYS A 159 -2.11 1.49 -9.17
C LYS A 159 -0.86 2.36 -8.95
N GLY A 160 -0.66 2.82 -7.70
CA GLY A 160 0.45 3.69 -7.33
C GLY A 160 0.22 5.17 -7.63
N SER A 161 -0.94 5.54 -8.20
CA SER A 161 -1.31 6.95 -8.34
C SER A 161 -1.57 7.57 -6.97
N LYS A 162 -1.29 8.87 -6.81
CA LYS A 162 -1.58 9.60 -5.57
C LYS A 162 -3.06 9.53 -5.19
N ALA A 163 -3.94 9.65 -6.19
CA ALA A 163 -5.39 9.60 -6.02
C ALA A 163 -5.92 8.24 -5.51
N SER A 164 -5.16 7.15 -5.69
CA SER A 164 -5.55 5.84 -5.17
C SER A 164 -5.39 5.69 -3.66
N HIS A 165 -4.67 6.61 -2.99
CA HIS A 165 -4.46 6.58 -1.54
C HIS A 165 -5.54 7.43 -0.87
N ILE A 166 -6.48 6.76 -0.20
CA ILE A 166 -7.60 7.41 0.49
C ILE A 166 -7.20 7.60 1.95
N ILE A 167 -7.09 8.86 2.39
CA ILE A 167 -6.83 9.20 3.78
C ILE A 167 -8.18 9.27 4.52
N PRO A 168 -8.36 8.49 5.61
CA PRO A 168 -9.56 8.53 6.44
C PRO A 168 -9.61 9.75 7.39
#